data_AF-A0AA42YCJ0-F1
#
_entry.id   AF-A0AA42YCJ0-F1
#
_cell.length_a   1.000
_cell.length_b   1.000
_cell.length_c   1.000
_cell.angle_alpha   90.00
_cell.angle_beta   90.00
_cell.angle_gamma   90.00
#
_symmetry.space_group_name_H-M   'P 1'
#
loop_
_entity.id
_entity.type
_entity.pdbx_description
1 polymer ?
#
loop_
_entity_poly.entity_id
_entity_poly.type
_entity_poly.pdbx_seq_one_letter_code
_entity_poly.pdbx_strand_id
1 'polypeptide(L)'
;MKSAYSIHRPVANVYLVRDRDRRLRRELLSVLAVALPLSVAVLAYVWVSSQVWDKGYEVLRLERTLERSLERERVLRVEAARLSRYDRVARRGHDELGLRPLALDQVVFAGELE
;
A
#
# COMPACT_ATOMS: atom_id res chain seq x y z
N MET A 1 -60.91 44.66 49.32
CA MET A 1 -60.14 43.98 48.26
C MET A 1 -58.77 43.62 48.81
N LYS A 2 -58.48 42.33 49.01
CA LYS A 2 -57.15 41.85 49.45
C LYS A 2 -56.52 41.09 48.30
N SER A 3 -55.36 41.56 47.85
CA SER A 3 -54.62 41.03 46.69
C SER A 3 -54.20 39.58 46.93
N ALA A 4 -54.47 38.72 45.94
CA ALA A 4 -54.19 37.29 45.97
C ALA A 4 -52.70 36.92 45.81
N TYR A 5 -51.79 37.89 45.92
CA TYR A 5 -50.35 37.69 45.69
C TYR A 5 -49.51 38.00 46.94
N SER A 6 -49.75 37.31 48.05
CA SER A 6 -48.81 37.35 49.20
C SER A 6 -48.63 35.99 49.90
N ILE A 7 -48.76 34.89 49.16
CA ILE A 7 -48.38 33.57 49.67
C ILE A 7 -46.90 33.35 49.36
N HIS A 8 -46.02 33.84 50.23
CA HIS A 8 -44.62 33.41 50.24
C HIS A 8 -44.53 31.99 50.81
N ARG A 9 -44.66 31.00 49.93
CA ARG A 9 -44.30 29.62 50.24
C ARG A 9 -42.77 29.55 50.22
N PRO A 10 -42.08 29.19 51.32
CA PRO A 10 -40.65 28.97 51.25
C PRO A 10 -40.42 27.79 50.31
N VAL A 11 -39.82 28.07 49.15
CA VAL A 11 -39.41 27.03 48.21
C VAL A 11 -38.30 26.26 48.89
N ALA A 12 -38.63 25.08 49.41
CA ALA A 12 -37.70 24.16 50.07
C ALA A 12 -36.77 23.50 49.04
N ASN A 13 -36.03 24.30 48.29
CA ASN A 13 -35.14 23.82 47.25
C ASN A 13 -33.80 24.57 47.29
N VAL A 14 -33.16 24.59 48.46
CA VAL A 14 -31.90 25.32 48.71
C VAL A 14 -30.72 24.37 48.96
N TYR A 15 -30.93 23.06 48.95
CA TYR A 15 -29.83 22.10 49.15
C TYR A 15 -29.90 20.99 48.11
N LEU A 16 -29.58 21.34 46.86
CA LEU A 16 -29.13 20.36 45.87
C LEU A 16 -27.70 19.96 46.25
N VAL A 17 -27.57 19.25 47.37
CA VAL A 17 -26.32 18.62 47.78
C VAL A 17 -26.07 17.56 46.73
N ARG A 18 -24.91 17.65 46.07
CA ARG A 18 -24.43 16.64 45.13
C ARG A 18 -24.19 15.35 45.90
N ASP A 19 -25.23 14.56 46.07
CA ASP A 19 -25.09 13.24 46.66
C ASP A 19 -24.34 12.37 45.65
N ARG A 20 -23.17 11.90 46.06
CA ARG A 20 -22.23 11.27 45.15
C ARG A 20 -22.64 9.83 45.01
N ASP A 21 -23.60 9.59 44.11
CA ASP A 21 -24.28 8.31 43.98
C ASP A 21 -23.29 7.19 43.62
N ARG A 22 -22.85 6.46 44.65
CA ARG A 22 -21.85 5.38 44.52
C ARG A 22 -22.42 4.22 43.71
N ARG A 23 -23.76 4.07 43.68
CA ARG A 23 -24.47 3.06 42.91
C ARG A 23 -24.36 3.35 41.42
N LEU A 24 -24.64 4.59 41.02
CA LEU A 24 -24.48 5.05 39.64
C LEU A 24 -23.03 4.88 39.14
N ARG A 25 -22.02 5.23 39.97
CA ARG A 25 -20.60 5.01 39.60
C ARG A 25 -20.26 3.54 39.38
N ARG A 26 -20.81 2.63 40.19
CA ARG A 26 -20.58 1.19 40.03
C ARG A 26 -21.25 0.66 38.77
N GLU A 27 -22.48 1.08 38.49
CA GLU A 27 -23.19 0.73 37.24
C GLU A 27 -22.44 1.26 36.00
N LEU A 28 -21.96 2.50 36.03
CA LEU A 28 -21.15 3.07 34.96
C LEU A 28 -19.82 2.31 34.78
N LEU A 29 -19.15 1.95 35.88
CA LEU A 29 -17.93 1.15 35.82
C LEU A 29 -18.19 -0.25 35.26
N SER A 30 -19.31 -0.89 35.60
CA SER A 30 -19.66 -2.19 35.03
C SER A 30 -19.96 -2.11 33.54
N VAL A 31 -20.67 -1.06 33.10
CA VAL A 31 -20.92 -0.82 31.67
C VAL A 31 -19.60 -0.57 30.94
N LEU A 32 -18.73 0.25 31.51
CA LEU A 32 -17.40 0.52 30.96
C LEU A 32 -16.56 -0.76 30.88
N ALA A 33 -16.58 -1.59 31.91
CA ALA A 33 -15.83 -2.84 31.96
C ALA A 33 -16.22 -3.82 30.84
N VAL A 34 -17.45 -3.74 30.34
CA VAL A 34 -17.92 -4.55 29.19
C VAL A 34 -17.70 -3.84 27.86
N ALA A 35 -18.00 -2.54 27.78
CA ALA A 35 -17.89 -1.78 26.54
C ALA A 35 -16.44 -1.62 26.09
N LEU A 36 -15.53 -1.35 27.03
CA LEU A 36 -14.13 -1.06 26.76
C LEU A 36 -13.38 -2.23 26.08
N PRO A 37 -13.46 -3.50 26.55
CA PRO A 37 -12.80 -4.60 25.86
C PRO A 37 -13.37 -4.86 24.46
N LEU A 38 -14.68 -4.67 24.24
CA LEU A 38 -15.28 -4.76 22.91
C LEU A 38 -14.73 -3.68 21.98
N SER A 39 -14.67 -2.43 22.43
CA SER A 39 -14.08 -1.34 21.65
C SER A 39 -12.61 -1.59 21.33
N VAL A 40 -11.83 -2.06 22.31
CA VAL A 40 -10.42 -2.41 22.13
C VAL A 40 -10.25 -3.54 21.12
N ALA A 41 -11.09 -4.58 21.17
CA ALA A 41 -11.04 -5.69 20.21
C ALA A 41 -11.33 -5.23 18.77
N VAL A 42 -12.33 -4.35 18.58
CA VAL A 42 -12.65 -3.78 17.27
C VAL A 42 -11.50 -2.92 16.75
N LEU A 43 -10.92 -2.05 17.60
CA LEU A 43 -9.78 -1.23 17.21
C LEU A 43 -8.54 -2.07 16.90
N ALA A 44 -8.28 -3.11 17.68
CA ALA A 44 -7.19 -4.05 17.43
C ALA A 44 -7.39 -4.80 16.11
N TYR A 45 -8.62 -5.22 15.80
CA TYR A 45 -8.96 -5.84 14.52
C TYR A 45 -8.71 -4.88 13.35
N VAL A 46 -9.18 -3.64 13.46
CA VAL A 46 -8.95 -2.61 12.42
C VAL A 46 -7.47 -2.32 12.26
N TRP A 47 -6.70 -2.27 13.34
CA TRP A 47 -5.25 -2.07 13.30
C TRP A 47 -4.50 -3.23 12.64
N VAL A 48 -4.87 -4.48 12.95
CA VAL A 48 -4.31 -5.66 12.30
C VAL A 48 -4.69 -5.65 10.82
N SER A 49 -5.96 -5.34 10.52
CA SER A 49 -6.43 -5.22 9.14
C SER A 49 -5.68 -4.13 8.38
N SER A 50 -5.41 -2.96 8.97
CA SER A 50 -4.64 -1.90 8.33
C SER A 50 -3.21 -2.32 8.01
N GLN A 51 -2.56 -3.11 8.87
CA GLN A 51 -1.24 -3.67 8.57
C GLN A 51 -1.25 -4.72 7.44
N VAL A 52 -2.37 -5.41 7.25
CA VAL A 52 -2.54 -6.34 6.12
C VAL A 52 -2.54 -5.57 4.79
N TRP A 53 -3.04 -4.33 4.75
CA TRP A 53 -2.97 -3.51 3.53
C TRP A 53 -1.52 -3.17 3.18
N ASP A 54 -0.70 -2.75 4.15
CA ASP A 54 0.71 -2.44 3.90
C ASP A 54 1.49 -3.66 3.38
N LYS A 55 1.18 -4.85 3.91
CA LYS A 55 1.81 -6.11 3.47
C LYS A 55 1.29 -6.58 2.11
N GLY A 56 0.01 -6.38 1.80
CA GLY A 56 -0.56 -6.68 0.49
C GLY A 56 0.05 -5.85 -0.63
N TYR A 57 0.29 -4.56 -0.39
CA TYR A 57 0.96 -3.68 -1.36
C TYR A 57 2.42 -4.06 -1.58
N GLU A 58 3.12 -4.50 -0.54
CA GLU A 58 4.49 -4.97 -0.64
C GLU A 58 4.60 -6.22 -1.53
N VAL A 59 3.72 -7.21 -1.34
CA VAL A 59 3.64 -8.41 -2.19
C VAL A 59 3.39 -8.04 -3.65
N LEU A 60 2.39 -7.19 -3.91
CA LEU A 60 2.05 -6.77 -5.27
C LEU A 60 3.20 -6.01 -5.95
N ARG A 61 3.97 -5.21 -5.18
CA ARG A 61 5.16 -4.52 -5.69
C ARG A 61 6.29 -5.52 -6.02
N LEU A 62 6.53 -6.51 -5.16
CA LEU A 62 7.53 -7.55 -5.42
C LEU A 62 7.17 -8.38 -6.66
N GLU A 63 5.91 -8.78 -6.80
CA GLU A 63 5.42 -9.58 -7.94
C GLU A 63 5.63 -8.84 -9.27
N ARG A 64 5.24 -7.57 -9.34
CA ARG A 64 5.52 -6.72 -10.53
C ARG A 64 7.01 -6.57 -10.83
N THR A 65 7.85 -6.54 -9.79
CA THR A 65 9.31 -6.42 -9.96
C THR A 65 9.91 -7.71 -10.51
N LEU A 66 9.40 -8.86 -10.05
CA LEU A 66 9.78 -10.17 -10.56
C LEU A 66 9.38 -10.33 -12.03
N GLU A 67 8.14 -10.00 -12.39
CA GLU A 67 7.64 -10.08 -13.77
C GLU A 67 8.50 -9.24 -14.73
N ARG A 68 8.79 -7.99 -14.39
CA ARG A 68 9.67 -7.12 -15.21
C ARG A 68 11.08 -7.69 -15.37
N SER A 69 11.59 -8.35 -14.34
CA SER A 69 12.93 -8.95 -14.38
C SER A 69 12.96 -10.18 -15.27
N LEU A 70 11.94 -11.03 -15.19
CA LEU A 70 11.77 -12.20 -16.06
C LEU A 70 11.59 -11.80 -17.53
N GLU A 71 10.84 -10.73 -17.79
CA GLU A 71 10.66 -10.21 -19.14
C GLU A 71 11.98 -9.71 -19.74
N ARG A 72 12.76 -8.95 -18.95
CA ARG A 72 14.12 -8.51 -19.36
C ARG A 72 15.05 -9.69 -19.62
N GLU A 73 15.03 -10.71 -18.77
CA GLU A 73 15.84 -11.90 -18.95
C GLU A 73 15.51 -12.60 -20.27
N ARG A 74 14.21 -12.74 -20.61
CA ARG A 74 13.79 -13.32 -21.88
C ARG A 74 14.30 -12.51 -23.07
N VAL A 75 14.17 -11.18 -23.02
CA VAL A 75 14.67 -10.30 -24.09
C VAL A 75 16.18 -10.46 -24.26
N LEU A 76 16.94 -10.39 -23.17
CA LEU A 76 18.40 -10.53 -23.19
C LEU A 76 18.84 -11.91 -23.69
N ARG A 77 18.12 -12.97 -23.34
CA ARG A 77 18.42 -14.33 -23.80
C ARG A 77 18.22 -14.48 -25.31
N VAL A 78 17.16 -13.87 -25.86
CA VAL A 78 16.93 -13.84 -27.31
C VAL A 78 18.03 -13.04 -28.01
N GLU A 79 18.43 -11.90 -27.45
CA GLU A 79 19.47 -11.05 -28.01
C GLU A 79 20.84 -11.73 -28.00
N ALA A 80 21.21 -12.37 -26.90
CA ALA A 80 22.43 -13.17 -26.79
C ALA A 80 22.44 -14.33 -27.81
N ALA A 81 21.30 -15.03 -27.97
CA ALA A 81 21.17 -16.08 -28.98
C ALA A 81 21.35 -15.52 -30.40
N ARG A 82 20.79 -14.34 -30.70
CA ARG A 82 20.95 -13.67 -31.99
C ARG A 82 22.40 -13.29 -32.27
N LEU A 83 23.09 -12.66 -31.32
CA LEU A 83 24.49 -12.30 -31.44
C LEU A 83 25.38 -13.53 -31.67
N SER A 84 25.13 -14.61 -30.93
CA SER A 84 25.87 -15.88 -31.11
C SER A 84 25.69 -16.51 -32.50
N ARG A 85 24.56 -16.26 -33.17
CA ARG A 85 24.33 -16.70 -34.55
C ARG A 85 25.13 -15.85 -35.53
N TYR A 86 25.19 -14.54 -35.35
CA TYR A 86 26.01 -13.66 -36.20
C TYR A 86 27.49 -14.00 -36.10
N ASP A 87 28.02 -14.25 -34.90
CA ASP A 87 29.40 -14.71 -34.72
C ASP A 87 29.68 -16.02 -35.46
N ARG A 88 28.73 -16.97 -35.41
CA ARG A 88 28.85 -18.24 -36.15
C ARG A 88 28.84 -18.04 -37.67
N VAL A 89 27.99 -17.14 -38.16
CA VAL A 89 27.92 -16.82 -39.59
C VAL A 89 29.20 -16.10 -40.05
N ALA A 90 29.71 -15.16 -39.26
CA ALA A 90 30.95 -14.45 -39.55
C ALA A 90 32.14 -15.42 -39.61
N ARG A 91 32.26 -16.36 -38.65
CA ARG A 91 33.29 -17.39 -38.67
C ARG A 91 33.20 -18.30 -39.88
N ARG A 92 32.01 -18.82 -40.20
CA ARG A 92 31.83 -19.62 -41.43
C ARG A 92 32.13 -18.84 -42.70
N GLY A 93 31.71 -17.59 -42.78
CA GLY A 93 32.02 -16.72 -43.91
C GLY A 93 33.52 -16.56 -44.10
N HIS A 94 34.27 -16.42 -43.00
CA HIS A 94 35.72 -16.33 -43.05
C HIS A 94 36.37 -17.67 -43.42
N ASP A 95 36.02 -18.74 -42.72
CA ASP A 95 36.71 -20.03 -42.77
C ASP A 95 36.35 -20.86 -44.02
N GLU A 96 35.06 -20.86 -44.42
CA GLU A 96 34.56 -21.67 -45.53
C GLU A 96 34.49 -20.88 -46.85
N LEU A 97 34.24 -19.56 -46.78
CA LEU A 97 34.01 -18.72 -47.96
C LEU A 97 35.12 -17.68 -48.21
N GLY A 98 36.12 -17.59 -47.33
CA GLY A 98 37.24 -16.65 -47.45
C GLY A 98 36.84 -15.18 -47.32
N LEU A 99 35.64 -14.90 -46.82
CA LEU A 99 35.12 -13.54 -46.66
C LEU A 99 35.92 -12.82 -45.57
N ARG A 100 36.35 -11.60 -45.87
CA ARG A 100 37.01 -10.71 -44.89
C ARG A 100 36.02 -9.68 -44.38
N PRO A 101 36.14 -9.25 -43.11
CA PRO A 101 35.34 -8.14 -42.61
C PRO A 101 35.56 -6.92 -43.49
N LEU A 102 34.47 -6.25 -43.91
CA LEU A 102 34.55 -5.06 -44.74
C LEU A 102 35.33 -3.98 -44.00
N ALA A 103 36.31 -3.38 -44.69
CA ALA A 103 36.98 -2.19 -44.18
C ALA A 103 36.04 -0.97 -44.32
N LEU A 104 36.16 0.02 -43.42
CA LEU A 104 35.23 1.16 -43.34
C LEU A 104 35.14 1.96 -44.65
N ASP A 105 36.18 1.94 -45.47
CA ASP A 105 36.27 2.56 -46.79
C ASP A 105 35.45 1.84 -47.87
N GLN A 106 34.95 0.63 -47.58
CA GLN A 106 34.17 -0.21 -48.49
C GLN A 106 32.67 -0.24 -48.15
N VAL A 107 32.25 0.44 -47.07
CA VAL A 107 30.85 0.48 -46.63
C VAL A 107 30.16 1.71 -47.22
N VAL A 108 29.26 1.51 -48.17
CA VAL A 108 28.38 2.58 -48.69
C VAL A 108 27.13 2.62 -47.83
N PHE A 109 26.98 3.67 -47.02
CA PHE A 109 25.76 3.94 -46.27
C PHE A 109 24.68 4.42 -47.23
N ALA A 110 23.72 3.56 -47.55
CA ALA A 110 22.53 3.95 -48.28
C ALA A 110 21.56 4.65 -47.31
N GLY A 111 21.67 5.98 -47.22
CA GLY A 111 20.76 6.79 -46.42
C GLY A 111 21.16 8.27 -46.41
N GLU A 112 20.78 9.00 -47.46
CA GLU A 112 20.21 10.35 -47.46
C GLU A 112 20.20 10.91 -48.89
N LEU A 113 19.19 10.47 -49.65
CA LEU A 113 18.62 11.25 -50.75
C LEU A 113 17.11 11.32 -50.49
N GLU A 114 16.75 12.16 -49.52
CA GLU A 114 15.56 13.04 -49.44
C GLU A 114 15.32 13.51 -48.00
#